data_AF-A0A6N6T4E4-F1
#
_entry.id   AF-A0A6N6T4E4-F1
#
_cell.length_a   1.000
_cell.length_b   1.000
_cell.length_c   1.000
_cell.angle_alpha   90.00
_cell.angle_beta   90.00
_cell.angle_gamma   90.00
#
_symmetry.space_group_name_H-M   'P 1'
#
loop_
_entity.id
_entity.type
_entity.pdbx_description
1 polymer ?
#
loop_
_entity_poly.entity_id
_entity_poly.type
_entity_poly.pdbx_seq_one_letter_code
_entity_poly.pdbx_strand_id
1 'polypeptide(L)'
;MRSSPCASASVRASPSSWSACDGPHGLKRATSQARRAIRKRVALRFGAWHPGARPFLQRSSPMAAFHVIPFPADVVRAARSQRVDPWGGAARFLPAADRSAPCRHCMSGTRPGGDLLLLKYSPFAADSPSPYAERGPIFLCGHDCAPYATPSRLPEIVTTRQVNIRAYDAADLMLYAHSHIADGQDAGDVVARLLEHAGVRRVHIRTALHGCFLCEVQRAP
;
A
#
# COMPACT_ATOMS: atom_id res chain seq x y z
N MET A 1 -26.06 -59.03 -12.70
CA MET A 1 -25.78 -58.57 -14.08
C MET A 1 -26.86 -57.57 -14.45
N ARG A 2 -26.49 -56.27 -14.57
CA ARG A 2 -26.66 -55.38 -15.74
C ARG A 2 -28.13 -55.06 -16.09
N SER A 3 -28.61 -53.84 -16.29
CA SER A 3 -28.08 -52.47 -16.26
C SER A 3 -29.24 -51.58 -16.75
N SER A 4 -29.54 -50.46 -16.06
CA SER A 4 -30.43 -49.41 -16.60
C SER A 4 -29.57 -48.26 -17.16
N PRO A 5 -29.91 -47.66 -18.33
CA PRO A 5 -29.14 -46.55 -18.86
C PRO A 5 -29.68 -45.19 -18.41
N CYS A 6 -28.70 -44.28 -18.33
CA CYS A 6 -28.73 -42.91 -17.85
C CYS A 6 -29.40 -41.96 -18.87
N ALA A 7 -30.31 -41.10 -18.41
CA ALA A 7 -30.81 -39.96 -19.18
C ALA A 7 -30.07 -38.69 -18.74
N SER A 8 -29.48 -37.99 -19.70
CA SER A 8 -28.76 -36.73 -19.53
C SER A 8 -29.73 -35.54 -19.56
N ALA A 9 -29.76 -34.74 -18.50
CA ALA A 9 -30.50 -33.48 -18.44
C ALA A 9 -29.51 -32.30 -18.39
N SER A 10 -29.43 -31.54 -19.48
CA SER A 10 -28.77 -30.24 -19.54
C SER A 10 -29.77 -29.14 -19.18
N VAL A 11 -29.60 -28.47 -18.04
CA VAL A 11 -30.40 -27.30 -17.67
C VAL A 11 -29.65 -26.03 -18.08
N ARG A 12 -30.20 -25.30 -19.05
CA ARG A 12 -29.84 -23.91 -19.36
C ARG A 12 -30.69 -22.97 -18.51
N ALA A 13 -30.04 -22.02 -17.85
CA ALA A 13 -30.67 -20.95 -17.10
C ALA A 13 -31.21 -19.83 -18.03
N SER A 14 -32.32 -19.22 -17.63
CA SER A 14 -32.77 -17.90 -18.13
C SER A 14 -33.29 -17.07 -16.94
N PRO A 15 -32.89 -15.79 -16.77
CA PRO A 15 -33.30 -14.98 -15.63
C PRO A 15 -34.29 -13.88 -16.03
N SER A 16 -35.36 -13.69 -15.27
CA SER A 16 -35.94 -12.36 -15.06
C SER A 16 -37.04 -12.36 -13.99
N SER A 17 -36.84 -11.56 -12.96
CA SER A 17 -37.79 -10.54 -12.44
C SER A 17 -37.61 -10.39 -10.93
N TRP A 18 -37.01 -9.27 -10.53
CA TRP A 18 -37.20 -8.71 -9.19
C TRP A 18 -37.62 -7.26 -9.39
N SER A 19 -38.91 -7.03 -9.18
CA SER A 19 -39.52 -5.70 -9.15
C SER A 19 -39.05 -4.97 -7.90
N ALA A 20 -38.60 -3.72 -8.08
CA ALA A 20 -38.24 -2.81 -7.01
C ALA A 20 -39.50 -2.19 -6.38
N CYS A 21 -39.56 -2.13 -5.06
CA CYS A 21 -40.50 -1.28 -4.32
C CYS A 21 -39.85 0.09 -4.08
N ASP A 22 -40.59 1.16 -4.38
CA ASP A 22 -40.21 2.55 -4.16
C ASP A 22 -40.52 3.02 -2.72
N GLY A 23 -39.64 3.86 -2.18
CA GLY A 23 -39.85 4.69 -0.99
C GLY A 23 -38.79 5.82 -0.94
N PRO A 24 -39.17 7.09 -0.65
CA PRO A 24 -38.38 8.26 -1.03
C PRO A 24 -37.47 8.77 0.10
N HIS A 25 -36.43 9.53 -0.25
CA HIS A 25 -35.91 10.76 0.40
C HIS A 25 -34.44 11.02 0.01
N GLY A 26 -34.25 11.97 -0.92
CA GLY A 26 -33.34 13.09 -0.70
C GLY A 26 -31.82 12.85 -0.65
N LEU A 27 -31.20 12.31 -1.71
CA LEU A 27 -29.86 12.74 -2.11
C LEU A 27 -29.81 12.73 -3.64
N LYS A 28 -29.69 13.92 -4.28
CA LYS A 28 -29.61 14.01 -5.74
C LYS A 28 -28.32 13.32 -6.21
N ARG A 29 -28.41 12.05 -6.61
CA ARG A 29 -27.34 11.32 -7.28
C ARG A 29 -27.00 12.07 -8.56
N ALA A 30 -25.76 12.49 -8.71
CA ALA A 30 -25.25 13.04 -9.97
C ALA A 30 -25.63 12.07 -11.10
N THR A 31 -26.34 12.59 -12.11
CA THR A 31 -26.92 11.78 -13.17
C THR A 31 -25.83 10.97 -13.86
N SER A 32 -26.16 9.74 -14.30
CA SER A 32 -25.28 8.86 -15.07
C SER A 32 -24.64 9.55 -16.28
N GLN A 33 -25.29 10.61 -16.78
CA GLN A 33 -24.83 11.49 -17.85
C GLN A 33 -23.60 12.33 -17.46
N ALA A 34 -23.53 12.85 -16.22
CA ALA A 34 -22.37 13.60 -15.71
C ALA A 34 -21.13 12.71 -15.57
N ARG A 35 -21.32 11.45 -15.13
CA ARG A 35 -20.24 10.44 -15.07
C ARG A 35 -19.73 10.02 -16.46
N ARG A 36 -20.59 10.03 -17.49
CA ARG A 36 -20.23 9.65 -18.86
C ARG A 36 -19.51 10.78 -19.62
N ALA A 37 -19.80 12.04 -19.28
CA ALA A 37 -19.16 13.21 -19.88
C ALA A 37 -17.68 13.39 -19.47
N ILE A 38 -17.32 13.00 -18.24
CA ILE A 38 -15.94 13.11 -17.71
C ILE A 38 -14.96 12.20 -18.49
N ARG A 39 -15.43 11.09 -19.07
CA ARG A 39 -14.58 10.14 -19.82
C ARG A 39 -14.23 10.55 -21.25
N LYS A 40 -14.85 11.60 -21.84
CA LYS A 40 -14.67 11.95 -23.26
C LYS A 40 -13.94 13.27 -23.53
N ARG A 41 -13.37 13.92 -22.52
CA ARG A 41 -12.52 15.12 -22.71
C ARG A 41 -11.30 15.14 -21.79
N VAL A 42 -10.51 14.06 -21.80
CA VAL A 42 -9.10 14.14 -21.38
C VAL A 42 -8.26 14.28 -22.64
N ALA A 43 -8.36 15.46 -23.25
CA ALA A 43 -7.47 15.88 -24.32
C ALA A 43 -6.59 17.00 -23.75
N LEU A 44 -5.34 16.62 -23.49
CA LEU A 44 -4.13 17.44 -23.55
C LEU A 44 -4.08 18.72 -22.70
N ARG A 45 -3.29 18.63 -21.63
CA ARG A 45 -2.12 19.50 -21.43
C ARG A 45 -1.19 18.83 -20.43
N PHE A 46 -0.47 17.81 -20.90
CA PHE A 46 0.77 17.43 -20.23
C PHE A 46 1.73 18.61 -20.43
N GLY A 47 1.96 19.37 -19.38
CA GLY A 47 3.08 20.30 -19.33
C GLY A 47 4.36 19.54 -19.68
N ALA A 48 5.26 20.20 -20.42
CA ALA A 48 6.49 19.59 -20.91
C ALA A 48 7.22 18.86 -19.77
N TRP A 49 7.29 17.54 -19.87
CA TRP A 49 8.24 16.74 -19.12
C TRP A 49 9.62 17.17 -19.60
N HIS A 50 10.38 17.84 -18.74
CA HIS A 50 11.78 18.13 -18.99
C HIS A 50 12.62 16.97 -18.45
N PRO A 51 13.27 16.15 -19.30
CA PRO A 51 14.28 15.20 -18.86
C PRO A 51 15.57 15.98 -18.57
N GLY A 52 15.55 16.72 -17.47
CA GLY A 52 16.68 17.49 -16.97
C GLY A 52 17.22 16.86 -15.69
N ALA A 53 17.53 15.56 -15.70
CA ALA A 53 18.32 14.95 -14.64
C ALA A 53 19.73 15.56 -14.73
N ARG A 54 19.95 16.67 -14.02
CA ARG A 54 21.31 17.11 -13.74
C ARG A 54 21.97 15.99 -12.94
N PRO A 55 23.20 15.56 -13.27
CA PRO A 55 23.92 14.64 -12.41
C PRO A 55 23.99 15.28 -11.03
N PHE A 56 23.47 14.55 -10.05
CA PHE A 56 23.34 14.98 -8.66
C PHE A 56 24.74 15.01 -8.05
N LEU A 57 25.46 16.09 -8.32
CA LEU A 57 26.82 16.30 -7.83
C LEU A 57 26.79 16.44 -6.32
N GLN A 58 27.55 15.55 -5.68
CA GLN A 58 27.73 15.39 -4.25
C GLN A 58 28.08 16.73 -3.58
N ARG A 59 27.26 17.12 -2.61
CA ARG A 59 27.73 17.88 -1.45
C ARG A 59 27.55 16.99 -0.23
N SER A 60 28.64 16.78 0.49
CA SER A 60 28.68 16.12 1.79
C SER A 60 28.06 17.04 2.84
N SER A 61 26.75 17.28 2.74
CA SER A 61 25.97 17.78 3.87
C SER A 61 25.77 16.62 4.85
N PRO A 62 25.74 16.87 6.17
CA PRO A 62 25.30 15.85 7.11
C PRO A 62 23.86 15.48 6.73
N MET A 63 23.69 14.21 6.39
CA MET A 63 22.43 13.66 5.92
C MET A 63 21.31 13.93 6.92
N ALA A 64 20.14 14.36 6.44
CA ALA A 64 19.00 14.62 7.31
C ALA A 64 18.66 13.39 8.17
N ALA A 65 18.60 13.58 9.49
CA ALA A 65 18.14 12.56 10.41
C ALA A 65 16.66 12.21 10.10
N PHE A 66 16.35 10.92 10.15
CA PHE A 66 15.00 10.43 9.87
C PHE A 66 14.58 9.38 10.90
N HIS A 67 13.27 9.11 10.94
CA HIS A 67 12.71 8.01 11.69
C HIS A 67 11.67 7.27 10.85
N VAL A 68 11.63 5.95 11.03
CA VAL A 68 10.61 5.09 10.46
C VAL A 68 9.38 5.19 11.34
N ILE A 69 8.21 5.46 10.75
CA ILE A 69 6.96 5.56 11.49
C ILE A 69 6.57 4.17 12.00
N PRO A 70 6.39 3.99 13.33
CA PRO A 70 5.92 2.74 13.89
C PRO A 70 4.54 2.37 13.32
N PHE A 71 4.34 1.10 13.04
CA PHE A 71 3.04 0.62 12.55
C PHE A 71 2.00 0.65 13.69
N PRO A 72 0.74 1.07 13.44
CA PRO A 72 -0.26 1.22 14.49
C PRO A 72 -0.55 -0.09 15.24
N ALA A 73 -0.30 -0.11 16.55
CA ALA A 73 -0.40 -1.32 17.37
C ALA A 73 -1.84 -1.82 17.54
N ASP A 74 -2.83 -0.93 17.48
CA ASP A 74 -4.26 -1.24 17.46
C ASP A 74 -4.66 -2.02 16.21
N VAL A 75 -4.17 -1.64 15.02
CA VAL A 75 -4.38 -2.38 13.77
C VAL A 75 -3.78 -3.78 13.87
N VAL A 76 -2.58 -3.91 14.44
CA VAL A 76 -1.92 -5.21 14.64
C VAL A 76 -2.72 -6.10 15.58
N ARG A 77 -3.21 -5.53 16.69
CA ARG A 77 -4.03 -6.24 17.67
C ARG A 77 -5.33 -6.74 17.03
N ALA A 78 -6.05 -5.88 16.32
CA ALA A 78 -7.28 -6.24 15.63
C ALA A 78 -7.05 -7.33 14.56
N ALA A 79 -5.98 -7.21 13.78
CA ALA A 79 -5.61 -8.21 12.78
C ALA A 79 -5.35 -9.59 13.42
N ARG A 80 -4.69 -9.64 14.58
CA ARG A 80 -4.39 -10.89 15.30
C ARG A 80 -5.61 -11.48 16.01
N SER A 81 -6.30 -10.68 16.81
CA SER A 81 -7.36 -11.18 17.70
C SER A 81 -8.71 -11.33 16.99
N GLN A 82 -9.02 -10.45 16.05
CA GLN A 82 -10.33 -10.40 15.38
C GLN A 82 -10.25 -10.82 13.90
N ARG A 83 -9.05 -10.93 13.33
CA ARG A 83 -8.83 -11.28 11.91
C ARG A 83 -9.51 -10.31 10.95
N VAL A 84 -9.43 -9.01 11.26
CA VAL A 84 -9.97 -7.94 10.41
C VAL A 84 -8.91 -6.91 10.06
N ASP A 85 -9.08 -6.29 8.90
CA ASP A 85 -8.37 -5.08 8.48
C ASP A 85 -9.09 -3.81 9.00
N PRO A 86 -8.46 -2.61 8.89
CA PRO A 86 -9.07 -1.36 9.37
C PRO A 86 -10.42 -0.97 8.72
N TRP A 87 -10.82 -1.66 7.65
CA TRP A 87 -12.09 -1.44 6.95
C TRP A 87 -13.07 -2.62 7.12
N GLY A 88 -12.83 -3.51 8.08
CA GLY A 88 -13.69 -4.65 8.37
C GLY A 88 -13.56 -5.80 7.36
N GLY A 89 -12.59 -5.75 6.45
CA GLY A 89 -12.26 -6.87 5.58
C GLY A 89 -11.54 -7.98 6.34
N ALA A 90 -11.70 -9.24 5.92
CA ALA A 90 -11.05 -10.36 6.59
C ALA A 90 -9.52 -10.35 6.38
N ALA A 91 -8.76 -10.43 7.47
CA ALA A 91 -7.33 -10.74 7.43
C ALA A 91 -7.15 -12.25 7.19
N ARG A 92 -6.36 -12.60 6.17
CA ARG A 92 -6.10 -13.99 5.81
C ARG A 92 -4.93 -14.53 6.60
N PHE A 93 -5.13 -15.71 7.17
CA PHE A 93 -4.06 -16.46 7.80
C PHE A 93 -3.37 -17.36 6.78
N LEU A 94 -2.05 -17.31 6.71
CA LEU A 94 -1.25 -18.07 5.76
C LEU A 94 -0.05 -18.68 6.48
N PRO A 95 0.38 -19.90 6.11
CA PRO A 95 1.64 -20.44 6.60
C PRO A 95 2.81 -19.62 6.05
N ALA A 96 3.78 -19.27 6.90
CA ALA A 96 5.05 -18.73 6.47
C ALA A 96 5.89 -19.86 5.85
N ALA A 97 5.86 -19.96 4.51
CA ALA A 97 6.69 -20.92 3.78
C ALA A 97 8.19 -20.70 4.04
N ASP A 98 8.60 -19.44 4.22
CA ASP A 98 9.98 -19.02 4.44
C ASP A 98 10.07 -17.69 5.23
N ARG A 99 11.25 -17.05 5.22
CA ARG A 99 11.48 -15.73 5.82
C ARG A 99 11.11 -14.54 4.95
N SER A 100 10.50 -14.75 3.78
CA SER A 100 10.35 -13.69 2.77
C SER A 100 9.26 -12.68 3.10
N ALA A 101 8.26 -13.05 3.91
CA ALA A 101 7.14 -12.16 4.19
C ALA A 101 7.57 -11.02 5.12
N PRO A 102 7.46 -9.74 4.68
CA PRO A 102 7.93 -8.62 5.49
C PRO A 102 6.89 -8.23 6.54
N CYS A 103 7.12 -8.50 7.82
CA CYS A 103 6.20 -8.07 8.87
C CYS A 103 6.28 -6.54 9.04
N ARG A 104 5.15 -5.84 8.90
CA ARG A 104 5.09 -4.36 9.04
C ARG A 104 5.19 -3.86 10.48
N HIS A 105 5.03 -4.73 11.49
CA HIS A 105 5.10 -4.32 12.90
C HIS A 105 6.54 -4.34 13.44
N CYS A 106 7.19 -5.50 13.42
CA CYS A 106 8.59 -5.63 13.87
C CYS A 106 9.60 -5.21 12.80
N MET A 107 9.15 -5.01 11.57
CA MET A 107 9.98 -4.64 10.42
C MET A 107 11.11 -5.64 10.10
N SER A 108 10.87 -6.93 10.38
CA SER A 108 11.74 -8.06 10.05
C SER A 108 11.03 -9.09 9.17
N GLY A 109 11.82 -9.97 8.56
CA GLY A 109 11.29 -11.16 7.89
C GLY A 109 10.64 -12.11 8.90
N THR A 110 9.57 -12.79 8.48
CA THR A 110 8.89 -13.75 9.33
C THR A 110 9.73 -15.01 9.55
N ARG A 111 9.38 -15.85 10.53
CA ARG A 111 10.11 -17.10 10.77
C ARG A 111 9.48 -18.24 9.96
N PRO A 112 10.27 -19.16 9.38
CA PRO A 112 9.71 -20.31 8.66
C PRO A 112 8.87 -21.17 9.60
N GLY A 113 7.76 -21.70 9.11
CA GLY A 113 6.81 -22.48 9.91
C GLY A 113 6.00 -21.66 10.93
N GLY A 114 6.19 -20.33 10.95
CA GLY A 114 5.34 -19.42 11.71
C GLY A 114 4.09 -19.03 10.94
N ASP A 115 3.20 -18.31 11.61
CA ASP A 115 1.95 -17.84 11.04
C ASP A 115 2.05 -16.40 10.51
N LEU A 116 1.35 -16.14 9.40
CA LEU A 116 1.26 -14.83 8.76
C LEU A 116 -0.17 -14.35 8.66
N LEU A 117 -0.34 -13.05 8.84
CA LEU A 117 -1.56 -12.35 8.48
C LEU A 117 -1.31 -11.52 7.24
N LEU A 118 -2.13 -11.75 6.21
CA LEU A 118 -2.22 -10.94 5.01
C LEU A 118 -3.51 -10.13 5.07
N LEU A 119 -3.39 -8.81 5.07
CA LEU A 119 -4.52 -7.90 5.17
C LEU A 119 -4.33 -6.65 4.29
N LYS A 120 -5.40 -5.90 4.12
CA LYS A 120 -5.40 -4.63 3.39
C LYS A 120 -5.01 -3.48 4.32
N TYR A 121 -4.16 -2.58 3.85
CA TYR A 121 -3.74 -1.40 4.59
C TYR A 121 -3.53 -0.19 3.66
N SER A 122 -3.75 1.01 4.19
CA SER A 122 -3.34 2.27 3.56
C SER A 122 -2.46 3.03 4.53
N PRO A 123 -1.29 3.55 4.11
CA PRO A 123 -0.48 4.45 4.93
C PRO A 123 -1.04 5.87 4.99
N PHE A 124 -2.13 6.16 4.27
CA PHE A 124 -2.78 7.46 4.30
C PHE A 124 -3.92 7.48 5.31
N ALA A 125 -4.32 8.68 5.72
CA ALA A 125 -5.53 8.86 6.53
C ALA A 125 -6.74 8.23 5.81
N ALA A 126 -7.66 7.66 6.57
CA ALA A 126 -8.79 6.91 6.02
C ALA A 126 -9.71 7.75 5.12
N ASP A 127 -9.74 9.05 5.35
CA ASP A 127 -10.49 10.10 4.65
C ASP A 127 -9.61 10.95 3.71
N SER A 128 -8.34 10.59 3.51
CA SER A 128 -7.43 11.34 2.63
C SER A 128 -8.04 11.48 1.22
N PRO A 129 -8.19 12.71 0.70
CA PRO A 129 -8.75 12.95 -0.63
C PRO A 129 -7.72 12.69 -1.74
N SER A 130 -6.48 12.35 -1.39
CA SER A 130 -5.40 12.15 -2.36
C SER A 130 -5.74 11.00 -3.31
N PRO A 131 -5.52 11.17 -4.64
CA PRO A 131 -5.68 10.07 -5.59
C PRO A 131 -4.66 8.94 -5.37
N TYR A 132 -3.62 9.18 -4.57
CA TYR A 132 -2.61 8.20 -4.18
C TYR A 132 -2.95 7.46 -2.88
N ALA A 133 -4.09 7.74 -2.24
CA ALA A 133 -4.52 7.08 -1.01
C ALA A 133 -4.95 5.63 -1.25
N GLU A 134 -4.06 4.82 -1.80
CA GLU A 134 -4.37 3.45 -2.17
C GLU A 134 -4.39 2.52 -0.96
N ARG A 135 -5.10 1.40 -1.12
CA ARG A 135 -5.17 0.31 -0.15
C ARG A 135 -4.53 -0.93 -0.75
N GLY A 136 -3.43 -1.38 -0.18
CA GLY A 136 -2.65 -2.50 -0.68
C GLY A 136 -2.46 -3.61 0.34
N PRO A 137 -1.99 -4.79 -0.09
CA PRO A 137 -1.68 -5.89 0.81
C PRO A 137 -0.46 -5.59 1.67
N ILE A 138 -0.53 -5.95 2.94
CA ILE A 138 0.60 -5.99 3.86
C ILE A 138 0.65 -7.32 4.62
N PHE A 139 1.82 -7.67 5.12
CA PHE A 139 2.03 -8.83 5.98
C PHE A 139 2.30 -8.42 7.43
N LEU A 140 1.76 -9.18 8.38
CA LEU A 140 2.06 -9.11 9.81
C LEU A 140 2.40 -10.52 10.33
N CYS A 141 3.25 -10.61 11.37
CA CYS A 141 3.39 -11.85 12.12
C CYS A 141 2.05 -12.20 12.78
N GLY A 142 1.63 -13.46 12.66
CA GLY A 142 0.47 -14.00 13.36
C GLY A 142 0.71 -14.10 14.88
N HIS A 143 1.95 -14.32 15.28
CA HIS A 143 2.38 -14.27 16.69
C HIS A 143 2.70 -12.84 17.14
N ASP A 144 2.78 -12.63 18.45
CA ASP A 144 3.22 -11.37 19.02
C ASP A 144 4.69 -11.07 18.73
N CYS A 145 4.95 -9.85 18.28
CA CYS A 145 6.28 -9.33 18.00
C CYS A 145 6.37 -7.88 18.47
N ALA A 146 7.55 -7.43 18.89
CA ALA A 146 7.76 -6.05 19.32
C ALA A 146 7.70 -5.07 18.14
N PRO A 147 7.18 -3.85 18.32
CA PRO A 147 7.25 -2.82 17.29
C PRO A 147 8.70 -2.44 17.00
N TYR A 148 8.97 -2.07 15.75
CA TYR A 148 10.26 -1.50 15.38
C TYR A 148 10.50 -0.15 16.07
N ALA A 149 11.69 0.03 16.64
CA ALA A 149 12.02 1.21 17.44
C ALA A 149 13.43 1.75 17.18
N THR A 150 14.15 1.26 16.16
CA THR A 150 15.51 1.73 15.88
C THR A 150 15.48 3.09 15.17
N PRO A 151 16.03 4.16 15.76
CA PRO A 151 16.07 5.47 15.13
C PRO A 151 17.07 5.49 13.97
N SER A 152 16.78 6.31 12.95
CA SER A 152 17.69 6.62 11.82
C SER A 152 18.32 5.41 11.15
N ARG A 153 17.62 4.28 11.15
CA ARG A 153 18.01 3.06 10.46
C ARG A 153 16.82 2.57 9.65
N LEU A 154 17.08 2.11 8.43
CA LEU A 154 16.05 1.41 7.67
C LEU A 154 15.95 -0.04 8.16
N PRO A 155 14.74 -0.62 8.12
CA PRO A 155 14.54 -1.97 8.63
C PRO A 155 15.10 -3.05 7.69
N GLU A 156 15.21 -4.27 8.22
CA GLU A 156 15.66 -5.46 7.45
C GLU A 156 14.72 -5.73 6.27
N ILE A 157 13.40 -5.60 6.50
CA ILE A 157 12.46 -5.43 5.40
C ILE A 157 12.82 -4.10 4.75
N VAL A 158 13.12 -3.94 3.47
CA VAL A 158 13.82 -2.75 2.90
C VAL A 158 15.26 -3.11 2.62
N THR A 159 16.18 -3.20 3.59
CA THR A 159 17.60 -3.37 3.26
C THR A 159 17.91 -4.65 2.48
N THR A 160 17.09 -5.68 2.62
CA THR A 160 17.27 -6.99 1.97
C THR A 160 16.66 -7.11 0.56
N ARG A 161 16.22 -6.02 -0.08
CA ARG A 161 15.57 -6.08 -1.41
C ARG A 161 15.61 -4.77 -2.17
N GLN A 162 15.37 -4.85 -3.47
CA GLN A 162 15.09 -3.67 -4.28
C GLN A 162 13.75 -3.02 -3.88
N VAL A 163 13.77 -1.70 -3.74
CA VAL A 163 12.63 -0.91 -3.26
C VAL A 163 12.25 0.22 -4.22
N ASN A 164 10.96 0.58 -4.20
CA ASN A 164 10.41 1.77 -4.82
C ASN A 164 10.15 2.81 -3.71
N ILE A 165 10.83 3.94 -3.80
CA ILE A 165 10.79 5.04 -2.85
C ILE A 165 9.96 6.16 -3.48
N ARG A 166 8.92 6.61 -2.77
CA ARG A 166 8.01 7.68 -3.22
C ARG A 166 7.95 8.78 -2.19
N ALA A 167 8.29 10.00 -2.58
CA ALA A 167 8.12 11.18 -1.76
C ALA A 167 6.72 11.79 -1.96
N TYR A 168 6.15 12.31 -0.87
CA TYR A 168 4.86 13.00 -0.86
C TYR A 168 4.99 14.35 -0.17
N ASP A 169 4.22 15.33 -0.64
CA ASP A 169 4.07 16.62 0.00
C ASP A 169 3.06 16.59 1.17
N ALA A 170 2.77 17.76 1.74
CA ALA A 170 1.84 17.90 2.86
C ALA A 170 0.37 17.66 2.47
N ALA A 171 0.04 17.68 1.18
CA ALA A 171 -1.29 17.36 0.65
C ALA A 171 -1.40 15.90 0.19
N ASP A 172 -0.44 15.05 0.59
CA ASP A 172 -0.33 13.65 0.19
C ASP A 172 -0.26 13.45 -1.34
N LEU A 173 0.22 14.46 -2.09
CA LEU A 173 0.48 14.33 -3.52
C LEU A 173 1.90 13.80 -3.75
N MET A 174 2.00 12.81 -4.63
CA MET A 174 3.29 12.21 -4.98
C MET A 174 4.14 13.19 -5.78
N LEU A 175 5.37 13.39 -5.32
CA LEU A 175 6.37 14.20 -6.00
C LEU A 175 7.16 13.30 -6.97
N TYR A 176 6.69 13.21 -8.22
CA TYR A 176 7.23 12.28 -9.22
C TYR A 176 8.73 12.46 -9.48
N ALA A 177 9.23 13.70 -9.49
CA ALA A 177 10.66 13.99 -9.67
C ALA A 177 11.55 13.42 -8.55
N HIS A 178 10.94 13.02 -7.43
CA HIS A 178 11.58 12.48 -6.24
C HIS A 178 11.23 11.00 -6.01
N SER A 179 10.80 10.30 -7.06
CA SER A 179 10.56 8.86 -7.02
C SER A 179 11.80 8.10 -7.48
N HIS A 180 12.21 7.08 -6.73
CA HIS A 180 13.44 6.33 -6.98
C HIS A 180 13.21 4.82 -6.88
N ILE A 181 13.87 4.05 -7.74
CA ILE A 181 14.16 2.65 -7.47
C ILE A 181 15.56 2.59 -6.89
N ALA A 182 15.74 1.86 -5.80
CA ALA A 182 17.04 1.70 -5.15
C ALA A 182 17.23 0.23 -4.72
N ASP A 183 18.49 -0.19 -4.61
CA ASP A 183 18.80 -1.33 -3.75
C ASP A 183 18.46 -0.97 -2.30
N GLY A 184 18.06 -1.96 -1.51
CA GLY A 184 17.70 -1.77 -0.12
C GLY A 184 18.85 -1.24 0.72
N GLN A 185 20.09 -1.62 0.41
CA GLN A 185 21.28 -1.17 1.13
C GLN A 185 21.52 0.33 0.92
N ASP A 186 21.20 0.86 -0.27
CA ASP A 186 21.39 2.26 -0.64
C ASP A 186 20.18 3.15 -0.30
N ALA A 187 19.06 2.54 0.10
CA ALA A 187 17.80 3.25 0.32
C ALA A 187 17.88 4.30 1.43
N GLY A 188 18.73 4.10 2.44
CA GLY A 188 18.91 5.04 3.56
C GLY A 188 19.42 6.40 3.08
N ASP A 189 20.42 6.35 2.20
CA ASP A 189 21.02 7.50 1.57
C ASP A 189 20.04 8.28 0.69
N VAL A 190 19.24 7.55 -0.08
CA VAL A 190 18.20 8.15 -0.92
C VAL A 190 17.16 8.84 -0.04
N VAL A 191 16.68 8.17 1.01
CA VAL A 191 15.65 8.71 1.90
C VAL A 191 16.12 9.96 2.62
N ALA A 192 17.33 9.97 3.18
CA ALA A 192 17.85 11.14 3.87
C ALA A 192 17.94 12.37 2.95
N ARG A 193 18.47 12.19 1.73
CA ARG A 193 18.53 13.27 0.72
C ARG A 193 17.13 13.77 0.32
N LEU A 194 16.17 12.86 0.13
CA LEU A 194 14.79 13.26 -0.17
C LEU A 194 14.19 14.10 0.95
N LEU A 195 14.50 13.76 2.20
CA LEU A 195 14.02 14.48 3.38
C LEU A 195 14.74 15.82 3.61
N GLU A 196 15.80 16.16 2.89
CA GLU A 196 16.38 17.52 2.89
C GLU A 196 15.50 18.52 2.11
N HIS A 197 14.67 18.03 1.18
CA HIS A 197 13.77 18.89 0.42
C HIS A 197 12.59 19.35 1.29
N ALA A 198 12.44 20.67 1.45
CA ALA A 198 11.38 21.26 2.27
C ALA A 198 9.95 20.86 1.81
N GLY A 199 9.75 20.64 0.51
CA GLY A 199 8.47 20.20 -0.06
C GLY A 199 8.11 18.74 0.23
N VAL A 200 9.08 17.90 0.61
CA VAL A 200 8.82 16.50 0.97
C VAL A 200 8.35 16.45 2.43
N ARG A 201 7.13 15.97 2.67
CA ARG A 201 6.58 15.80 4.02
C ARG A 201 6.83 14.41 4.58
N ARG A 202 6.75 13.39 3.73
CA ARG A 202 6.90 11.97 4.09
C ARG A 202 7.41 11.18 2.88
N VAL A 203 8.05 10.05 3.16
CA VAL A 203 8.53 9.11 2.15
C VAL A 203 7.92 7.74 2.42
N HIS A 204 7.29 7.14 1.40
CA HIS A 204 6.84 5.75 1.46
C HIS A 204 7.85 4.86 0.75
N ILE A 205 8.30 3.81 1.42
CA ILE A 205 9.12 2.76 0.82
C ILE A 205 8.23 1.57 0.53
N ARG A 206 8.39 1.01 -0.67
CA ARG A 206 7.57 -0.09 -1.19
C ARG A 206 8.46 -1.16 -1.81
N THR A 207 7.94 -2.39 -1.93
CA THR A 207 8.62 -3.40 -2.75
C THR A 207 8.67 -2.93 -4.20
N ALA A 208 9.82 -3.01 -4.87
CA ALA A 208 9.96 -2.52 -6.24
C ALA A 208 9.00 -3.22 -7.23
N LEU A 209 8.95 -4.56 -7.19
CA LEU A 209 8.18 -5.36 -8.14
C LEU A 209 6.66 -5.31 -7.91
N HIS A 210 6.22 -5.46 -6.66
CA HIS A 210 4.79 -5.61 -6.34
C HIS A 210 4.12 -4.30 -5.87
N GLY A 211 4.88 -3.26 -5.57
CA GLY A 211 4.34 -1.98 -5.07
C GLY A 211 3.72 -2.03 -3.66
N CYS A 212 3.87 -3.13 -2.92
CA CYS A 212 3.35 -3.25 -1.56
C CYS A 212 4.07 -2.29 -0.61
N PHE A 213 3.30 -1.58 0.23
CA PHE A 213 3.82 -0.68 1.25
C PHE A 213 4.71 -1.41 2.26
N LEU A 214 5.95 -0.96 2.49
CA LEU A 214 6.85 -1.52 3.50
C LEU A 214 6.83 -0.66 4.77
N CYS A 215 7.19 0.61 4.65
CA CYS A 215 7.21 1.54 5.77
C CYS A 215 7.11 2.99 5.30
N GLU A 216 6.74 3.87 6.23
CA GLU A 216 6.80 5.32 6.05
C GLU A 216 8.00 5.87 6.82
N VAL A 217 8.65 6.87 6.24
CA VAL A 217 9.78 7.57 6.84
C VAL A 217 9.50 9.07 6.83
N GLN A 218 9.81 9.73 7.94
CA GLN A 218 9.70 11.17 8.09
C GLN A 218 11.01 11.75 8.64
N ARG A 219 11.20 13.07 8.47
CA ARG A 219 12.27 13.81 9.15
C ARG A 219 12.18 13.54 10.66
N ALA A 220 13.32 13.33 11.30
CA ALA A 220 13.36 13.34 12.76
C ALA A 220 12.83 14.69 13.27
N PRO A 221 12.09 14.72 14.39
CA PRO A 221 11.65 15.95 15.02
C PRO A 221 12.82 16.83 15.45
#